data_AF-A0A528V1Q3-F1
#
_entry.id   AF-A0A528V1Q3-F1
#
_cell.length_a   1.000
_cell.length_b   1.000
_cell.length_c   1.000
_cell.angle_alpha   90.00
_cell.angle_beta   90.00
_cell.angle_gamma   90.00
#
_symmetry.space_group_name_H-M   'P 1'
#
loop_
_entity.id
_entity.type
_entity.pdbx_description
1 polymer ?
#
loop_
_entity_poly.entity_id
_entity_poly.type
_entity_poly.pdbx_seq_one_letter_code
_entity_poly.pdbx_strand_id
1 'polypeptide(L)'
;GIGGIGMSGIAEVLHNLGYQVQGSDQADSANVQRLRDKGIECFVGHHADNIGDAEVVVVSTAIKKSNPELKAAREKLLPIVRRAEMLA
;
A
#
# COMPACT_ATOMS: atom_id res chain seq x y z
N GLY A 1 -1.69 3.29 2.55
CA GLY A 1 -2.54 3.05 3.73
C GLY A 1 -2.74 1.55 3.92
N ILE A 2 -1.65 0.84 4.15
CA ILE A 2 -1.59 -0.63 4.22
C ILE A 2 -2.10 -1.17 5.57
N GLY A 3 -2.07 -0.36 6.63
CA GLY A 3 -2.52 -0.72 7.98
C GLY A 3 -4.04 -0.74 8.15
N GLY A 4 -4.81 -0.23 7.18
CA GLY A 4 -6.27 -0.31 7.21
C GLY A 4 -6.77 -1.76 7.20
N ILE A 5 -7.87 -2.05 7.91
CA ILE A 5 -8.43 -3.41 8.07
C ILE A 5 -8.54 -4.14 6.73
N GLY A 6 -9.17 -3.51 5.72
CA GLY A 6 -9.34 -4.13 4.40
C GLY A 6 -8.08 -4.14 3.53
N MET A 7 -7.13 -3.23 3.76
CA MET A 7 -5.90 -3.15 2.96
C MET A 7 -4.85 -4.14 3.44
N SER A 8 -4.73 -4.33 4.76
CA SER A 8 -3.78 -5.26 5.35
C SER A 8 -4.06 -6.70 4.96
N GLY A 9 -5.34 -7.09 4.89
CA GLY A 9 -5.74 -8.42 4.40
C GLY A 9 -5.35 -8.65 2.94
N ILE A 10 -5.56 -7.66 2.06
CA ILE A 10 -5.18 -7.77 0.64
C ILE A 10 -3.66 -7.90 0.52
N ALA A 11 -2.90 -7.06 1.23
CA ALA A 11 -1.44 -7.08 1.21
C ALA A 11 -0.89 -8.44 1.64
N GLU A 12 -1.46 -9.01 2.70
CA GLU A 12 -1.10 -10.33 3.21
C GLU A 12 -1.43 -11.46 2.22
N VAL A 13 -2.60 -11.42 1.59
CA VAL A 13 -2.97 -12.41 0.58
C VAL A 13 -2.02 -12.35 -0.62
N LEU A 14 -1.73 -11.15 -1.14
CA LEU A 14 -0.80 -10.98 -2.26
C LEU A 14 0.60 -11.48 -1.91
N HIS A 15 1.08 -11.17 -0.70
CA HIS A 15 2.37 -11.67 -0.23
C HIS A 15 2.40 -13.20 -0.14
N ASN A 16 1.35 -13.82 0.41
CA ASN A 16 1.23 -15.28 0.49
C ASN A 16 1.15 -15.95 -0.90
N LEU A 17 0.65 -15.24 -1.91
CA LEU A 17 0.65 -15.68 -3.31
C LEU A 17 2.02 -15.52 -4.00
N GLY A 18 3.03 -15.01 -3.30
CA GLY A 18 4.39 -14.85 -3.81
C GLY A 18 4.69 -13.51 -4.48
N TYR A 19 3.76 -12.55 -4.43
CA TYR A 19 4.03 -11.20 -4.93
C TYR A 19 4.92 -10.42 -3.97
N GLN A 20 5.76 -9.55 -4.51
CA GLN A 20 6.47 -8.56 -3.73
C GLN A 20 5.50 -7.45 -3.33
N VAL A 21 5.26 -7.32 -2.04
CA VAL A 21 4.30 -6.35 -1.48
C VAL A 21 5.05 -5.41 -0.56
N GLN A 22 4.76 -4.12 -0.72
CA GLN A 22 5.18 -3.06 0.19
C GLN A 22 4.05 -2.07 0.39
N GLY A 23 4.12 -1.24 1.43
CA GLY A 23 3.18 -0.13 1.55
C GLY A 23 3.42 0.80 2.71
N SER A 24 2.70 1.93 2.69
CA SER A 24 2.79 2.96 3.70
C SER A 24 1.54 3.01 4.57
N ASP A 25 1.66 3.48 5.82
CA ASP A 25 0.53 3.94 6.60
C ASP A 25 0.88 5.20 7.41
N GLN A 26 -0.12 5.97 7.83
CA GLN A 26 0.12 7.18 8.62
C GLN A 26 0.61 6.84 10.04
N ALA A 27 0.19 5.69 10.58
CA ALA A 27 0.53 5.27 11.94
C ALA A 27 1.13 3.86 11.96
N ASP A 28 2.01 3.61 12.93
CA ASP A 28 2.54 2.28 13.21
C ASP A 28 1.53 1.42 13.96
N SER A 29 0.47 1.01 13.25
CA SER A 29 -0.62 0.22 13.82
C SER A 29 -0.24 -1.26 14.02
N ALA A 30 -1.01 -1.98 14.84
CA ALA A 30 -0.85 -3.43 15.02
C ALA A 30 -0.88 -4.21 13.68
N ASN A 31 -1.68 -3.75 12.71
CA ASN A 31 -1.70 -4.36 11.37
C ASN A 31 -0.39 -4.13 10.62
N VAL A 32 0.20 -2.95 10.73
CA VAL A 32 1.49 -2.63 10.10
C VAL A 32 2.59 -3.51 10.71
N GLN A 33 2.64 -3.62 12.03
CA GLN A 33 3.60 -4.48 12.72
C GLN A 33 3.44 -5.94 12.29
N ARG A 34 2.21 -6.46 12.28
CA ARG A 34 1.89 -7.82 11.83
C ARG A 34 2.32 -8.11 10.39
N LEU A 35 2.22 -7.13 9.49
CA LEU A 35 2.69 -7.29 8.11
C LEU A 35 4.23 -7.29 8.04
N ARG A 36 4.91 -6.43 8.81
CA ARG A 36 6.38 -6.47 8.91
C ARG A 36 6.90 -7.80 9.44
N ASP A 37 6.23 -8.37 10.45
CA ASP A 37 6.58 -9.68 11.01
C ASP A 37 6.45 -10.81 9.97
N LYS A 38 5.63 -10.60 8.93
CA LYS A 38 5.50 -11.50 7.78
C LYS A 38 6.53 -11.24 6.68
N GLY A 39 7.40 -10.25 6.83
CA GLY A 39 8.39 -9.88 5.82
C GLY A 39 7.88 -8.90 4.77
N ILE A 40 6.72 -8.27 4.98
CA ILE A 40 6.20 -7.22 4.09
C ILE A 40 6.81 -5.89 4.50
N GLU A 41 7.43 -5.19 3.55
CA GLU A 41 8.03 -3.90 3.80
C GLU A 41 6.96 -2.83 4.05
N CYS A 42 6.96 -2.25 5.26
CA CYS A 42 5.94 -1.27 5.65
C CYS A 42 6.57 0.03 6.17
N PHE A 43 6.24 1.15 5.52
CA PHE A 43 6.69 2.49 5.85
C PHE A 43 5.66 3.23 6.73
N VAL A 44 6.15 4.00 7.70
CA VAL A 44 5.29 4.92 8.48
C VAL A 44 5.49 6.34 7.95
N GLY A 45 4.39 7.02 7.68
CA GLY A 45 4.37 8.28 6.96
C GLY A 45 4.23 8.10 5.44
N HIS A 46 3.75 9.13 4.77
CA HIS A 46 3.55 9.14 3.32
C HIS A 46 4.63 9.97 2.65
N HIS A 47 5.47 9.34 1.85
CA HIS A 47 6.56 9.98 1.11
C HIS A 47 6.58 9.46 -0.32
N ALA A 48 6.86 10.34 -1.30
CA ALA A 48 6.89 9.95 -2.72
C ALA A 48 7.88 8.79 -2.97
N ASP A 49 8.98 8.77 -2.23
CA ASP A 49 10.05 7.76 -2.34
C ASP A 49 9.58 6.35 -1.94
N ASN A 50 8.53 6.23 -1.11
CA ASN A 50 7.94 4.95 -0.72
C ASN A 50 7.36 4.17 -1.91
N ILE A 51 7.12 4.82 -3.05
CA ILE A 51 6.69 4.13 -4.28
C ILE A 51 7.79 3.17 -4.76
N GLY A 52 9.06 3.53 -4.61
CA GLY A 52 10.20 2.75 -5.12
C GLY A 52 9.99 2.29 -6.56
N ASP A 53 10.12 0.99 -6.76
CA ASP A 53 9.95 0.27 -8.03
C ASP A 53 8.57 -0.40 -8.16
N ALA A 54 7.56 0.06 -7.42
CA ALA A 54 6.22 -0.52 -7.50
C ALA A 54 5.65 -0.43 -8.93
N GLU A 55 5.13 -1.56 -9.42
CA GLU A 55 4.49 -1.65 -10.73
C GLU A 55 2.99 -1.31 -10.68
N VAL A 56 2.35 -1.47 -9.53
CA VAL A 56 0.92 -1.20 -9.31
C VAL A 56 0.73 -0.57 -7.93
N VAL A 57 -0.16 0.42 -7.84
CA VAL A 57 -0.47 1.11 -6.58
C VAL A 57 -1.92 0.87 -6.20
N VAL A 58 -2.15 0.27 -5.04
CA VAL A 58 -3.50 0.05 -4.51
C VAL A 58 -3.83 1.11 -3.46
N VAL A 59 -4.96 1.80 -3.66
CA VAL A 59 -5.42 2.86 -2.73
C VAL A 59 -6.80 2.56 -2.15
N SER A 60 -6.97 2.93 -0.88
CA SER A 60 -8.29 2.98 -0.26
C SER A 60 -8.97 4.33 -0.55
N THR A 61 -10.27 4.41 -0.29
CA THR A 61 -11.05 5.65 -0.39
C THR A 61 -10.59 6.73 0.59
N ALA A 62 -9.87 6.37 1.65
CA ALA A 62 -9.34 7.29 2.65
C ALA A 62 -8.09 8.05 2.18
N ILE A 63 -7.43 7.59 1.09
CA ILE A 63 -6.25 8.26 0.56
C ILE A 63 -6.64 9.56 -0.15
N LYS A 64 -6.17 10.69 0.39
CA LYS A 64 -6.41 12.02 -0.19
C LYS A 64 -5.67 12.16 -1.52
N LYS A 65 -6.24 12.94 -2.45
CA LYS A 65 -5.59 13.28 -3.73
C LYS A 65 -4.25 14.01 -3.57
N SER A 66 -4.04 14.65 -2.43
CA SER A 66 -2.79 15.35 -2.08
C SER A 66 -1.69 14.43 -1.58
N ASN A 67 -1.97 13.13 -1.38
CA ASN A 67 -0.97 12.18 -0.91
C ASN A 67 0.23 12.14 -1.89
N PRO A 68 1.47 12.27 -1.38
CA PRO A 68 2.66 12.35 -2.23
C PRO A 68 2.94 11.06 -3.02
N GLU A 69 2.64 9.88 -2.46
CA GLU A 69 2.77 8.59 -3.15
C GLU A 69 1.78 8.50 -4.31
N LEU A 70 0.54 8.95 -4.10
CA LEU A 70 -0.47 8.95 -5.15
C LEU A 70 -0.13 9.92 -6.29
N LYS A 71 0.52 11.05 -5.98
CA LYS A 71 1.02 11.97 -7.00
C LYS A 71 2.18 11.36 -7.78
N ALA A 72 3.18 10.82 -7.08
CA ALA A 72 4.32 10.16 -7.69
C ALA A 72 3.91 8.98 -8.57
N ALA A 73 2.92 8.18 -8.14
CA ALA A 73 2.36 7.09 -8.92
C ALA A 73 1.76 7.59 -10.25
N ARG A 74 1.05 8.72 -10.24
CA ARG A 74 0.49 9.33 -11.46
C ARG A 74 1.59 9.88 -12.37
N GLU A 75 2.60 10.53 -11.80
CA GLU A 75 3.74 11.06 -12.57
C GLU A 75 4.53 9.94 -13.26
N LYS A 76 4.68 8.79 -12.58
CA LYS A 76 5.27 7.57 -13.14
C LYS A 76 4.32 6.76 -14.04
N LEU A 77 3.09 7.23 -14.27
CA LEU A 77 2.05 6.54 -15.05
C LEU A 77 1.75 5.11 -14.56
N LEU A 78 1.91 4.86 -13.26
CA LEU A 78 1.61 3.57 -12.67
C LEU A 78 0.09 3.32 -12.64
N PRO A 79 -0.36 2.09 -12.92
CA PRO A 79 -1.72 1.64 -12.66
C PRO A 79 -2.09 1.88 -11.19
N ILE A 80 -3.16 2.66 -10.98
CA ILE A 80 -3.72 2.91 -9.66
C ILE A 80 -5.05 2.17 -9.55
N VAL A 81 -5.07 1.13 -8.71
CA VAL A 81 -6.25 0.27 -8.50
C VAL A 81 -6.91 0.65 -7.20
N ARG A 82 -8.25 0.71 -7.18
CA ARG A 82 -8.98 0.92 -5.93
C ARG A 82 -9.12 -0.39 -5.18
N ARG A 83 -9.08 -0.33 -3.85
CA ARG A 83 -9.34 -1.50 -2.99
C ARG A 83 -10.57 -2.32 -3.40
N ALA A 84 -11.66 -1.63 -3.80
CA ALA A 84 -12.91 -2.30 -4.20
C ALA A 84 -12.74 -3.18 -5.45
N GLU A 85 -11.87 -2.79 -6.37
CA GLU A 85 -11.57 -3.54 -7.61
C GLU A 85 -10.65 -4.74 -7.33
N MET A 86 -9.86 -4.69 -6.26
CA MET A 86 -9.02 -5.82 -5.82
C MET A 86 -9.81 -6.94 -5.11
N LEU A 87 -11.07 -6.69 -4.77
CA LEU A 87 -11.93 -7.62 -4.01
C LEU A 87 -13.13 -8.13 -4.81
N ALA A 88 -13.34 -7.61 -6.01
CA ALA A 88 -14.41 -8.00 -6.92
C ALA A 88 -13.93 -9.14 -7.84
#